data_AF-A0A3S2V3J0-F1
#
_entry.id   AF-A0A3S2V3J0-F1
#
_cell.length_a   1.000
_cell.length_b   1.000
_cell.length_c   1.000
_cell.angle_alpha   90.00
_cell.angle_beta   90.00
_cell.angle_gamma   90.00
#
_symmetry.space_group_name_H-M   'P 1'
#
loop_
_entity.id
_entity.type
_entity.pdbx_description
1 polymer ?
#
loop_
_entity_poly.entity_id
_entity_poly.type
_entity_poly.pdbx_seq_one_letter_code
_entity_poly.pdbx_strand_id
1 'polypeptide(L)'
;MPGMTTRLIPPALGLASVAAVVLICVLSLVPGNERPHTGAPGQVEHFIAYALTGAVLTVRLRSRRTAIMLGLVVLAAVCETGQIWVPGRTAQVVDFLASSAGAVTGTLLAGAALVRWPTLGRPA
;
A
#
# COMPACT_ATOMS: atom_id res chain seq x y z
N MET A 1 19.51 -22.44 26.45
CA MET A 1 18.65 -22.47 25.26
C MET A 1 17.93 -21.11 25.17
N PRO A 2 18.44 -20.11 24.42
CA PRO A 2 17.80 -18.80 24.40
C PRO A 2 16.44 -18.89 23.69
N GLY A 3 15.42 -18.38 24.36
CA GLY A 3 14.03 -18.40 23.93
C GLY A 3 13.86 -17.79 22.53
N MET A 4 13.36 -18.61 21.63
CA MET A 4 12.83 -18.21 20.33
C MET A 4 11.56 -17.37 20.58
N THR A 5 11.74 -16.07 20.86
CA THR A 5 10.64 -15.10 20.87
C THR A 5 10.12 -14.95 19.45
N THR A 6 9.21 -15.84 19.06
CA THR A 6 8.43 -15.72 17.83
C THR A 6 7.63 -14.44 17.97
N ARG A 7 8.03 -13.36 17.27
CA ARG A 7 7.22 -12.15 17.16
C ARG A 7 5.93 -12.56 16.46
N LEU A 8 4.88 -12.82 17.23
CA LEU A 8 3.54 -13.05 16.70
C LEU A 8 3.14 -11.76 15.97
N ILE A 9 3.18 -11.80 14.65
CA ILE A 9 2.59 -10.73 13.84
C ILE A 9 1.08 -10.84 14.05
N PRO A 10 0.38 -9.78 14.49
CA PRO A 10 -1.04 -9.85 14.74
C PRO A 10 -1.77 -10.35 13.47
N PRO A 11 -2.67 -11.35 13.57
CA PRO A 11 -3.41 -11.85 12.41
C PRO A 11 -4.18 -10.72 11.70
N ALA A 12 -4.67 -9.74 12.47
CA ALA A 12 -5.32 -8.53 11.97
C ALA A 12 -4.45 -7.73 10.98
N LEU A 13 -3.14 -7.63 11.21
CA LEU A 13 -2.23 -6.90 10.31
C LEU A 13 -2.02 -7.64 8.99
N GLY A 14 -2.11 -8.98 9.03
CA GLY A 14 -2.09 -9.81 7.82
C GLY A 14 -3.34 -9.59 6.98
N LEU A 15 -4.50 -9.66 7.63
CA LEU A 15 -5.77 -9.39 6.97
C LEU A 15 -5.80 -7.98 6.40
N ALA A 16 -5.36 -6.96 7.15
CA ALA A 16 -5.30 -5.58 6.69
C ALA A 16 -4.39 -5.41 5.47
N SER A 17 -3.24 -6.09 5.44
CA SER A 17 -2.31 -6.04 4.31
C SER A 17 -2.93 -6.63 3.03
N VAL A 18 -3.58 -7.79 3.16
CA VAL A 18 -4.25 -8.44 2.03
C VAL A 18 -5.43 -7.59 1.56
N ALA A 19 -6.26 -7.12 2.49
CA ALA A 19 -7.42 -6.28 2.18
C ALA A 19 -7.00 -4.99 1.47
N ALA A 20 -5.92 -4.32 1.90
CA ALA A 20 -5.44 -3.10 1.27
C ALA A 20 -5.02 -3.32 -0.20
N VAL A 21 -4.27 -4.40 -0.47
CA VAL A 21 -3.86 -4.74 -1.84
C VAL A 21 -5.07 -5.12 -2.70
N VAL A 22 -5.97 -5.95 -2.18
CA VAL A 22 -7.20 -6.33 -2.89
C VAL A 22 -8.06 -5.11 -3.20
N LEU A 23 -8.21 -4.19 -2.23
CA LEU A 23 -9.01 -3.00 -2.41
C LEU A 23 -8.44 -2.08 -3.49
N ILE A 24 -7.11 -1.90 -3.56
CA ILE A 24 -6.47 -1.18 -4.66
C ILE A 24 -6.82 -1.83 -6.00
N CYS A 25 -6.67 -3.14 -6.14
CA CYS A 25 -6.96 -3.83 -7.40
C CYS A 25 -8.43 -3.66 -7.81
N VAL A 26 -9.36 -3.89 -6.87
CA VAL A 26 -10.81 -3.78 -7.11
C VAL A 26 -11.18 -2.35 -7.49
N LEU A 27 -10.77 -1.36 -6.69
CA LEU A 27 -11.09 0.05 -6.96
C LEU A 27 -10.41 0.61 -8.20
N SER A 28 -9.31 0.00 -8.66
CA SER A 28 -8.67 0.39 -9.93
C SER A 28 -9.39 -0.19 -11.14
N LEU A 29 -9.97 -1.38 -11.01
CA LEU A 29 -10.51 -2.16 -12.15
C LEU A 29 -12.04 -2.24 -12.19
N VAL A 30 -12.73 -1.64 -11.22
CA VAL A 30 -14.18 -1.46 -11.28
C VAL A 30 -14.54 -0.37 -12.30
N PRO A 31 -15.64 -0.54 -13.07
CA PRO A 31 -16.15 0.47 -13.99
C PRO A 31 -16.26 1.86 -13.36
N GLY A 32 -15.97 2.90 -14.14
CA GLY A 32 -15.87 4.27 -13.63
C GLY A 32 -17.16 4.82 -12.99
N ASN A 33 -18.32 4.31 -13.40
CA ASN A 33 -19.64 4.64 -12.84
C ASN A 33 -19.96 3.92 -11.53
N GLU A 34 -19.29 2.80 -11.23
CA GLU A 34 -19.51 1.99 -10.03
C GLU A 34 -18.50 2.30 -8.91
N ARG A 35 -17.48 3.12 -9.21
CA ARG A 35 -16.50 3.52 -8.21
C ARG A 35 -17.12 4.44 -7.16
N PRO A 36 -16.75 4.31 -5.88
CA PRO A 36 -17.06 5.30 -4.86
C PRO A 36 -16.46 6.65 -5.26
N HIS A 37 -17.25 7.73 -5.17
CA HIS A 37 -16.77 9.08 -5.42
C HIS A 37 -16.49 9.77 -4.08
N THR A 38 -15.23 10.08 -3.79
CA THR A 38 -14.87 10.75 -2.52
C THR A 38 -14.97 12.27 -2.60
N GLY A 39 -15.09 12.83 -3.81
CA GLY A 39 -15.03 14.28 -4.07
C GLY A 39 -13.60 14.84 -4.13
N ALA A 40 -12.58 14.03 -3.84
CA ALA A 40 -11.19 14.40 -4.05
C ALA A 40 -10.76 14.23 -5.52
N PRO A 41 -9.69 14.92 -5.98
CA PRO A 41 -9.07 14.63 -7.27
C PRO A 41 -8.57 13.18 -7.32
N GLY A 42 -8.72 12.51 -8.46
CA GLY A 42 -8.32 11.11 -8.62
C GLY A 42 -6.86 10.85 -8.23
N GLN A 43 -5.95 11.76 -8.59
CA GLN A 43 -4.53 11.64 -8.23
C GLN A 43 -4.32 11.61 -6.71
N VAL A 44 -5.13 12.35 -5.94
CA VAL A 44 -5.09 12.36 -4.48
C VAL A 44 -5.61 11.03 -3.92
N GLU A 45 -6.70 10.49 -4.49
CA GLU A 45 -7.22 9.17 -4.13
C GLU A 45 -6.16 8.08 -4.35
N HIS A 46 -5.53 8.08 -5.53
CA HIS A 46 -4.44 7.16 -5.89
C HIS A 46 -3.25 7.29 -4.93
N PHE A 47 -2.78 8.51 -4.67
CA PHE A 47 -1.68 8.75 -3.75
C PHE A 47 -1.98 8.22 -2.34
N ILE A 48 -3.15 8.54 -1.79
CA ILE A 48 -3.53 8.13 -0.44
C ILE A 48 -3.70 6.61 -0.35
N ALA A 49 -4.38 5.99 -1.33
CA ALA A 49 -4.60 4.55 -1.35
C ALA A 49 -3.28 3.77 -1.33
N TYR A 50 -2.33 4.15 -2.18
CA TYR A 50 -1.01 3.51 -2.23
C TYR A 50 -0.13 3.85 -1.04
N ALA A 51 -0.23 5.07 -0.48
CA ALA A 51 0.49 5.43 0.75
C ALA A 51 0.03 4.61 1.95
N LEU A 52 -1.28 4.46 2.16
CA LEU A 52 -1.83 3.63 3.23
C LEU A 52 -1.46 2.16 3.05
N THR A 53 -1.53 1.64 1.83
CA THR A 53 -1.14 0.26 1.53
C THR A 53 0.35 0.02 1.78
N GLY A 54 1.22 0.92 1.31
CA GLY A 54 2.65 0.87 1.55
C GLY A 54 3.01 0.93 3.03
N ALA A 55 2.30 1.78 3.80
CA ALA A 55 2.49 1.88 5.24
C ALA A 55 2.11 0.58 5.97
N VAL A 56 0.93 0.02 5.71
CA VAL A 56 0.44 -1.22 6.34
C VAL A 56 1.37 -2.39 6.02
N LEU A 57 1.77 -2.54 4.74
CA LEU A 57 2.71 -3.57 4.33
C LEU A 57 4.07 -3.41 5.02
N THR A 58 4.54 -2.18 5.21
CA THR A 58 5.83 -1.91 5.87
C THR A 58 5.79 -2.21 7.36
N VAL A 59 4.66 -1.93 8.04
CA VAL A 59 4.49 -2.31 9.45
C VAL A 59 4.54 -3.83 9.62
N ARG A 60 3.96 -4.58 8.67
CA ARG A 60 3.97 -6.06 8.65
C ARG A 60 5.32 -6.65 8.27
N LEU A 61 5.93 -6.15 7.21
CA LEU A 61 7.11 -6.71 6.54
C LEU A 61 8.29 -5.73 6.64
N ARG A 62 8.68 -5.40 7.87
CA ARG A 62 9.61 -4.30 8.20
C ARG A 62 10.95 -4.31 7.44
N SER A 63 11.46 -5.50 7.11
CA SER A 63 12.73 -5.71 6.41
C SER A 63 12.61 -5.71 4.88
N ARG A 64 11.40 -5.67 4.32
CA ARG A 64 11.15 -5.81 2.87
C ARG A 64 10.73 -4.51 2.18
N ARG A 65 11.13 -3.36 2.71
CA ARG A 65 10.73 -2.02 2.24
C ARG A 65 10.94 -1.82 0.73
N THR A 66 12.12 -2.17 0.22
CA THR A 66 12.43 -2.05 -1.22
C THR A 66 11.52 -2.94 -2.06
N ALA A 67 11.28 -4.18 -1.64
CA ALA A 67 10.38 -5.10 -2.34
C ALA A 67 8.93 -4.60 -2.31
N ILE A 68 8.48 -3.99 -1.21
CA ILE A 68 7.14 -3.37 -1.10
C ILE A 68 7.01 -2.22 -2.08
N MET A 69 7.97 -1.28 -2.09
CA MET A 69 7.94 -0.14 -3.01
C MET A 69 7.91 -0.60 -4.46
N LEU A 70 8.84 -1.46 -4.86
CA LEU A 70 8.89 -1.99 -6.23
C LEU A 70 7.62 -2.76 -6.59
N GLY A 71 7.14 -3.62 -5.69
CA GLY A 71 5.92 -4.39 -5.91
C GLY A 71 4.69 -3.53 -6.08
N LEU A 72 4.56 -2.45 -5.30
CA LEU A 72 3.45 -1.51 -5.43
C LEU A 72 3.57 -0.61 -6.67
N VAL A 73 4.78 -0.21 -7.08
CA VAL A 73 4.99 0.50 -8.35
C VAL A 73 4.61 -0.39 -9.54
N VAL A 74 5.03 -1.66 -9.53
CA VAL A 74 4.62 -2.63 -10.55
C VAL A 74 3.10 -2.83 -10.53
N LEU A 75 2.50 -2.97 -9.34
CA LEU A 75 1.05 -3.09 -9.22
C LEU A 75 0.32 -1.86 -9.78
N ALA A 76 0.81 -0.64 -9.52
CA ALA A 76 0.28 0.58 -10.11
C ALA A 76 0.34 0.54 -11.63
N ALA A 77 1.48 0.17 -12.22
CA ALA A 77 1.60 0.05 -13.67
C ALA A 77 0.64 -0.98 -14.26
N VAL A 78 0.48 -2.14 -13.61
CA VAL A 78 -0.43 -3.21 -14.03
C VAL A 78 -1.89 -2.75 -13.94
N CYS A 79 -2.30 -2.16 -12.82
CA CYS A 79 -3.67 -1.66 -12.63
C CYS A 79 -3.99 -0.53 -13.61
N GLU A 80 -3.09 0.43 -13.78
CA GLU A 80 -3.28 1.57 -14.69
C GLU A 80 -3.36 1.12 -16.15
N THR A 81 -2.51 0.19 -16.57
CA THR A 81 -2.61 -0.40 -17.91
C THR A 81 -3.90 -1.22 -18.05
N GLY A 82 -4.28 -1.94 -17.00
CA GLY A 82 -5.53 -2.71 -16.93
C GLY A 82 -6.78 -1.86 -17.17
N GLN A 83 -6.74 -0.57 -16.78
CA GLN A 83 -7.85 0.35 -17.00
C GLN A 83 -8.19 0.60 -18.48
N ILE A 84 -7.29 0.30 -19.43
CA ILE A 84 -7.56 0.38 -20.87
C ILE A 84 -8.79 -0.45 -21.27
N TRP A 85 -9.03 -1.56 -20.57
CA TRP A 85 -10.15 -2.46 -20.83
C TRP A 85 -11.35 -2.25 -19.90
N VAL A 86 -11.31 -1.24 -19.03
CA VAL A 86 -12.35 -0.98 -18.04
C VAL A 86 -13.25 0.17 -18.50
N PRO A 87 -14.55 -0.05 -18.71
CA PRO A 87 -15.47 1.00 -19.12
C PRO A 87 -15.51 2.18 -18.14
N GLY A 88 -15.46 3.40 -18.66
CA GLY A 88 -15.48 4.63 -17.84
C GLY A 88 -14.18 4.91 -17.08
N ARG A 89 -13.11 4.14 -17.33
CA ARG A 89 -11.77 4.45 -16.86
C ARG A 89 -10.90 5.02 -17.96
N THR A 90 -9.81 5.66 -17.57
CA THR A 90 -8.84 6.22 -18.49
C THR A 90 -7.48 5.95 -17.89
N ALA A 91 -6.65 5.19 -18.60
CA ALA A 91 -5.27 4.98 -18.18
C ALA A 91 -4.48 6.29 -18.33
N GLN A 92 -3.89 6.77 -17.24
CA GLN A 92 -3.14 8.02 -17.20
C GLN A 92 -1.78 7.83 -16.54
N VAL A 93 -0.73 8.32 -17.19
CA VAL A 93 0.63 8.33 -16.63
C VAL A 93 0.67 9.09 -15.31
N VAL A 94 -0.11 10.17 -15.17
CA VAL A 94 -0.16 10.96 -13.93
C VAL A 94 -0.74 10.16 -12.75
N ASP A 95 -1.70 9.27 -12.99
CA ASP A 95 -2.32 8.44 -11.95
C ASP A 95 -1.38 7.30 -11.53
N PHE A 96 -0.65 6.72 -12.48
CA PHE A 96 0.47 5.82 -12.20
C PHE A 96 1.56 6.50 -11.34
N LEU A 97 1.95 7.73 -11.68
CA LEU A 97 2.97 8.49 -10.93
C LEU A 97 2.47 8.84 -9.53
N ALA A 98 1.22 9.26 -9.38
CA ALA A 98 0.61 9.56 -8.08
C ALA A 98 0.56 8.31 -7.18
N SER A 99 0.15 7.17 -7.75
CA SER A 99 0.14 5.86 -7.07
C SER A 99 1.55 5.46 -6.61
N SER A 100 2.54 5.57 -7.50
CA SER A 100 3.93 5.23 -7.21
C SER A 100 4.53 6.14 -6.13
N ALA A 101 4.27 7.45 -6.21
CA ALA A 101 4.69 8.41 -5.21
C ALA A 101 4.05 8.12 -3.85
N GLY A 102 2.77 7.77 -3.83
CA GLY A 102 2.06 7.32 -2.63
C GLY A 102 2.73 6.10 -2.01
N ALA A 103 2.97 5.06 -2.81
CA ALA A 103 3.58 3.80 -2.36
C ALA A 103 4.95 4.03 -1.70
N VAL A 104 5.81 4.83 -2.34
CA VAL A 104 7.13 5.20 -1.81
C VAL A 104 6.98 5.99 -0.53
N THR A 105 6.14 7.02 -0.53
CA THR A 105 5.95 7.92 0.63
C THR A 105 5.45 7.14 1.85
N GLY A 106 4.39 6.35 1.70
CA GLY A 106 3.83 5.56 2.79
C GLY A 106 4.82 4.54 3.36
N THR A 107 5.58 3.88 2.49
CA THR A 107 6.63 2.92 2.88
C THR A 107 7.75 3.61 3.65
N LEU A 108 8.23 4.76 3.17
CA LEU A 108 9.31 5.51 3.83
C LEU A 108 8.88 6.08 5.19
N LEU A 109 7.69 6.69 5.26
CA LEU A 109 7.16 7.27 6.50
C LEU A 109 6.94 6.19 7.57
N ALA A 110 6.28 5.08 7.22
CA ALA A 110 6.11 3.95 8.14
C ALA A 110 7.47 3.37 8.55
N GLY A 111 8.39 3.23 7.60
CA GLY A 111 9.74 2.76 7.85
C GLY A 111 10.52 3.65 8.84
N ALA A 112 10.42 4.96 8.70
CA ALA A 112 11.04 5.94 9.59
C ALA A 112 10.39 5.92 10.98
N ALA A 113 9.06 5.89 11.06
CA ALA A 113 8.33 5.78 12.33
C ALA A 113 8.73 4.53 13.13
N LEU A 114 8.93 3.40 12.46
CA LEU A 114 9.35 2.14 13.09
C LEU A 114 10.81 2.16 13.58
N VAL A 115 11.68 2.99 12.99
CA VAL A 115 13.05 3.18 13.49
C VAL A 115 13.05 4.10 14.71
N ARG A 116 12.18 5.11 14.71
CA ARG A 116 12.04 6.08 15.79
C ARG A 116 11.27 5.55 17.00
N TRP A 117 10.54 4.45 16.86
CA TRP A 117 9.89 3.76 17.97
C TRP A 117 10.86 2.73 18.58
N PRO A 118 11.58 3.06 19.68
CA PRO A 118 12.30 2.04 20.41
C PRO A 118 11.24 1.09 20.95
N THR A 119 11.40 -0.21 20.77
CA THR A 119 10.58 -1.18 21.49
C THR A 119 10.74 -0.93 22.99
N LEU A 120 9.79 -0.21 23.60
CA LEU A 120 9.56 -0.25 25.03
C LEU A 120 9.38 -1.72 25.41
N GLY A 121 10.28 -2.25 26.24
CA GLY A 121 10.15 -3.59 26.82
C GLY A 121 11.11 -4.66 26.30
N ARG A 122 12.42 -4.42 26.35
CA ARG A 122 13.36 -5.54 26.56
C ARG A 122 13.63 -5.64 28.07
N PRO A 123 13.02 -6.59 28.81
CA PRO A 123 13.56 -6.95 30.11
C PRO A 123 14.97 -7.52 29.93
N ALA A 124 15.88 -7.08 30.79
CA ALA A 124 17.29 -7.46 30.84
C ALA A 124 17.48 -8.95 31.18
#